data_AF-A0A7X9EIP0-F1
#
_entry.id   AF-A0A7X9EIP0-F1
#
_cell.length_a   1.000
_cell.length_b   1.000
_cell.length_c   1.000
_cell.angle_alpha   90.00
_cell.angle_beta   90.00
_cell.angle_gamma   90.00
#
_symmetry.space_group_name_H-M   'P 1'
#
loop_
_entity.id
_entity.type
_entity.pdbx_description
1 polymer ?
#
loop_
_entity_poly.entity_id
_entity_poly.type
_entity_poly.pdbx_seq_one_letter_code
_entity_poly.pdbx_strand_id
1 'polypeptide(L)'
;MRKKIFFFLLIFFVLAINLFGQDNLKQDKKYEKAKMVFNLGQENFSCGRVEKAKSLFKKAIKIYPELKEAYNNLGILLKEEGDIKEAIECYKKAIEIDNQYFIAYFNLGVLFFEQKRFEDAEKCYKSALLINPSFAPVHYNLGLLYDEIKDYEKAIQSYIEAGKIDRKMKDAFFNLALDYSKLGELDSGVAVLHYISTDVESDPIVFYALSKEYYDEPYHEFNWGKVLDPNCIGANQLKKENEESNE
;
A
#
# COMPACT_ATOMS: atom_id res chain seq x y z
N MET A 1 -54.37 -31.81 -15.70
CA MET A 1 -53.85 -30.54 -15.10
C MET A 1 -52.31 -30.49 -15.01
N ARG A 2 -51.62 -31.55 -14.56
CA ARG A 2 -50.14 -31.56 -14.40
C ARG A 2 -49.30 -31.19 -15.63
N LYS A 3 -49.66 -31.65 -16.84
CA LYS A 3 -48.92 -31.32 -18.08
C LYS A 3 -48.96 -29.84 -18.46
N LYS A 4 -50.07 -29.13 -18.18
CA LYS A 4 -50.17 -27.68 -18.44
C LYS A 4 -49.28 -26.88 -17.50
N ILE A 5 -49.23 -27.26 -16.22
CA ILE A 5 -48.38 -26.60 -15.21
C ILE A 5 -46.88 -26.75 -15.55
N PHE A 6 -46.47 -27.95 -15.98
CA PHE A 6 -45.08 -28.19 -16.39
C PHE A 6 -44.67 -27.35 -17.61
N PHE A 7 -45.57 -27.20 -18.59
CA PHE A 7 -45.33 -26.38 -19.78
C PHE A 7 -45.15 -24.90 -19.44
N PHE A 8 -45.97 -24.35 -18.52
CA PHE A 8 -45.83 -22.97 -18.05
C PHE A 8 -44.53 -22.74 -17.27
N LEU A 9 -44.13 -23.68 -16.41
CA LEU A 9 -42.86 -23.60 -15.67
C LEU A 9 -41.64 -23.63 -16.61
N LEU A 10 -41.67 -24.46 -17.64
CA LEU A 10 -40.59 -24.55 -18.63
C LEU A 10 -40.45 -23.24 -19.43
N ILE A 11 -41.57 -22.65 -19.86
CA ILE A 11 -41.57 -21.35 -20.56
C ILE A 11 -41.00 -20.25 -19.66
N PHE A 12 -41.42 -20.20 -18.39
CA PHE A 12 -40.94 -19.20 -17.44
C PHE A 12 -39.44 -19.35 -17.18
N PHE A 13 -38.94 -20.58 -17.06
CA PHE A 13 -37.52 -20.87 -16.87
C PHE A 13 -36.66 -20.45 -18.07
N VAL A 14 -37.11 -20.75 -19.30
CA VAL A 14 -36.41 -20.34 -20.52
C VAL A 14 -36.43 -18.82 -20.71
N LEU A 15 -37.55 -18.15 -20.40
CA LEU A 15 -37.64 -16.69 -20.40
C LEU A 15 -36.72 -16.06 -19.35
N ALA A 16 -36.65 -16.63 -18.15
CA ALA A 16 -35.75 -16.15 -17.10
C ALA A 16 -34.28 -16.26 -17.54
N ILE A 17 -33.83 -17.40 -18.05
CA ILE A 17 -32.45 -17.57 -18.55
C ILE A 17 -32.13 -16.56 -19.66
N ASN A 18 -33.05 -16.35 -20.60
CA ASN A 18 -32.84 -15.40 -21.70
C ASN A 18 -32.78 -13.93 -21.20
N LEU A 19 -33.62 -13.56 -20.23
CA LEU A 19 -33.60 -12.22 -19.63
C LEU A 19 -32.32 -12.00 -18.82
N PHE A 20 -31.96 -12.94 -17.95
CA PHE A 20 -30.70 -12.90 -17.19
C PHE A 20 -29.48 -12.84 -18.12
N GLY A 21 -29.48 -13.61 -19.20
CA GLY A 21 -28.42 -13.59 -20.21
C GLY A 21 -28.30 -12.25 -20.94
N GLN A 22 -29.43 -11.62 -21.31
CA GLN A 22 -29.42 -10.30 -21.95
C GLN A 22 -28.96 -9.18 -21.04
N ASP A 23 -29.32 -9.23 -19.75
CA ASP A 23 -28.93 -8.20 -18.79
C ASP A 23 -27.43 -8.30 -18.45
N ASN A 24 -26.88 -9.50 -18.31
CA ASN A 24 -25.43 -9.71 -18.21
C ASN A 24 -24.69 -9.17 -19.45
N LEU A 25 -25.15 -9.51 -20.66
CA LEU A 25 -24.55 -9.00 -21.91
C LEU A 25 -24.62 -7.46 -22.03
N LYS A 26 -25.68 -6.82 -21.53
CA LYS A 26 -25.79 -5.36 -21.48
C LYS A 26 -24.83 -4.76 -20.44
N GLN A 27 -24.68 -5.42 -19.30
CA GLN A 27 -23.76 -5.01 -18.23
C GLN A 27 -22.31 -5.09 -18.73
N ASP A 28 -21.93 -6.16 -19.40
CA ASP A 28 -20.62 -6.34 -20.03
C ASP A 28 -20.33 -5.23 -21.06
N LYS A 29 -21.29 -4.92 -21.94
CA LYS A 29 -21.14 -3.84 -22.92
C LYS A 29 -20.98 -2.45 -22.27
N LYS A 30 -21.69 -2.20 -21.16
CA LYS A 30 -21.53 -0.94 -20.40
C LYS A 30 -20.17 -0.87 -19.72
N TYR A 31 -19.73 -1.97 -19.12
CA TYR A 31 -18.42 -2.08 -18.49
C TYR A 31 -17.30 -1.80 -19.51
N GLU A 32 -17.29 -2.48 -20.65
CA GLU A 32 -16.29 -2.28 -21.70
C GLU A 32 -16.27 -0.83 -22.21
N LYS A 33 -17.45 -0.25 -22.42
CA LYS A 33 -17.56 1.16 -22.83
C LYS A 33 -17.02 2.10 -21.75
N ALA A 34 -17.31 1.84 -20.47
CA ALA A 34 -16.80 2.64 -19.36
C ALA A 34 -15.28 2.52 -19.23
N LYS A 35 -14.73 1.31 -19.36
CA LYS A 35 -13.28 1.05 -19.39
C LYS A 35 -12.59 1.79 -20.52
N MET A 36 -13.15 1.79 -21.73
CA MET A 36 -12.59 2.56 -22.85
C MET A 36 -12.54 4.07 -22.53
N VAL A 37 -13.62 4.62 -21.98
CA VAL A 37 -13.67 6.04 -21.59
C VAL A 37 -12.71 6.35 -20.43
N PHE A 38 -12.58 5.43 -19.48
CA PHE A 38 -11.63 5.52 -18.38
C PHE A 38 -10.18 5.52 -18.88
N ASN A 39 -9.81 4.61 -19.78
CA ASN A 39 -8.47 4.54 -20.36
C ASN A 39 -8.12 5.83 -21.12
N LEU A 40 -9.07 6.38 -21.89
CA LEU A 40 -8.90 7.68 -22.52
C LEU A 40 -8.69 8.80 -21.49
N GLY A 41 -9.34 8.69 -20.32
CA GLY A 41 -9.11 9.58 -19.18
C GLY A 41 -7.67 9.49 -18.68
N GLN A 42 -7.13 8.28 -18.51
CA GLN A 42 -5.74 8.06 -18.11
C GLN A 42 -4.74 8.63 -19.14
N GLU A 43 -4.97 8.41 -20.43
CA GLU A 43 -4.14 9.00 -21.50
C GLU A 43 -4.14 10.52 -21.45
N ASN A 44 -5.30 11.15 -21.22
CA ASN A 44 -5.38 12.60 -21.09
C ASN A 44 -4.65 13.11 -19.85
N PHE A 45 -4.75 12.38 -18.75
CA PHE A 45 -3.99 12.68 -17.54
C PHE A 45 -2.48 12.62 -17.79
N SER A 46 -1.99 11.56 -18.43
CA SER A 46 -0.56 11.42 -18.80
C SER A 46 -0.06 12.52 -19.75
N CYS A 47 -0.94 13.10 -20.58
CA CYS A 47 -0.62 14.25 -21.43
C CYS A 47 -0.76 15.62 -20.72
N GLY A 48 -1.00 15.65 -19.40
CA GLY A 48 -1.21 16.89 -18.63
C GLY A 48 -2.57 17.56 -18.86
N ARG A 49 -3.50 16.92 -19.56
CA ARG A 49 -4.85 17.45 -19.82
C ARG A 49 -5.80 17.07 -18.68
N VAL A 50 -5.51 17.61 -17.48
CA VAL A 50 -6.16 17.24 -16.20
C VAL A 50 -7.68 17.41 -16.23
N GLU A 51 -8.19 18.58 -16.65
CA GLU A 51 -9.64 18.83 -16.74
C GLU A 51 -10.37 17.83 -17.65
N LYS A 52 -9.71 17.45 -18.74
CA LYS A 52 -10.27 16.48 -19.68
C LYS A 52 -10.32 15.09 -19.05
N ALA A 53 -9.27 14.69 -18.34
CA ALA A 53 -9.21 13.44 -17.60
C ALA A 53 -10.33 13.37 -16.54
N LYS A 54 -10.50 14.42 -15.73
CA LYS A 54 -11.57 14.53 -14.72
C LYS A 54 -12.96 14.34 -15.35
N SER A 55 -13.22 15.02 -16.48
CA SER A 55 -14.47 14.85 -17.23
C SER A 55 -14.69 13.42 -17.73
N LEU A 56 -13.63 12.78 -18.21
CA LEU A 56 -13.68 11.40 -18.72
C LEU A 56 -13.90 10.39 -17.60
N PHE A 57 -13.27 10.54 -16.43
CA PHE A 57 -13.53 9.69 -15.27
C PHE A 57 -14.98 9.82 -14.79
N LYS A 58 -15.51 11.04 -14.68
CA LYS A 58 -16.94 11.27 -14.37
C LYS A 58 -17.86 10.62 -15.41
N LYS A 59 -17.50 10.67 -16.70
CA LYS A 59 -18.25 10.02 -17.77
C LYS A 59 -18.19 8.49 -17.66
N ALA A 60 -17.05 7.91 -17.33
CA ALA A 60 -16.90 6.47 -17.12
C ALA A 60 -17.79 5.99 -15.97
N ILE A 61 -17.79 6.71 -14.84
CA ILE A 61 -18.67 6.46 -13.68
C ILE A 61 -20.14 6.53 -14.09
N LYS A 62 -20.55 7.53 -14.88
CA LYS A 62 -21.93 7.64 -15.37
C LYS A 62 -22.35 6.47 -16.26
N ILE A 63 -21.42 5.88 -17.02
CA ILE A 63 -21.68 4.71 -17.87
C ILE A 63 -21.76 3.43 -17.04
N TYR A 64 -20.83 3.27 -16.10
CA TYR A 64 -20.74 2.11 -15.22
C TYR A 64 -20.40 2.56 -13.78
N PRO A 65 -21.42 2.74 -12.91
CA PRO A 65 -21.23 3.26 -11.55
C PRO A 65 -20.45 2.35 -10.60
N GLU A 66 -20.13 1.11 -10.99
CA GLU A 66 -19.32 0.15 -10.24
C GLU A 66 -17.86 0.12 -10.73
N LEU A 67 -17.41 1.13 -11.50
CA LEU A 67 -16.03 1.20 -11.96
C LEU A 67 -15.13 1.84 -10.89
N LYS A 68 -14.69 1.05 -9.91
CA LYS A 68 -13.83 1.46 -8.79
C LYS A 68 -12.60 2.27 -9.20
N GLU A 69 -11.92 1.91 -10.29
CA GLU A 69 -10.71 2.59 -10.74
C GLU A 69 -10.99 4.03 -11.18
N ALA A 70 -12.17 4.29 -11.73
CA ALA A 70 -12.58 5.63 -12.12
C ALA A 70 -12.87 6.53 -10.91
N TYR A 71 -13.45 5.98 -9.83
CA TYR A 71 -13.57 6.72 -8.58
C TYR A 71 -12.21 7.00 -7.96
N ASN A 72 -11.33 6.01 -7.89
CA ASN A 72 -9.98 6.22 -7.34
C ASN A 72 -9.22 7.31 -8.10
N ASN A 73 -9.19 7.25 -9.43
CA ASN A 73 -8.47 8.26 -10.21
C ASN A 73 -9.15 9.63 -10.18
N LEU A 74 -10.48 9.69 -10.09
CA LEU A 74 -11.16 10.95 -9.83
C LEU A 74 -10.81 11.53 -8.46
N GLY A 75 -10.69 10.68 -7.43
CA GLY A 75 -10.27 11.08 -6.08
C GLY A 75 -8.85 11.66 -6.06
N ILE A 76 -7.93 11.12 -6.85
CA ILE A 76 -6.57 11.66 -7.01
C ILE A 76 -6.62 13.09 -7.56
N LEU A 77 -7.37 13.31 -8.64
CA LEU A 77 -7.48 14.64 -9.24
C LEU A 77 -8.14 15.65 -8.28
N LEU A 78 -9.20 15.25 -7.59
CA LEU A 78 -9.89 16.11 -6.63
C LEU A 78 -8.99 16.48 -5.45
N LYS A 79 -8.16 15.55 -4.98
CA LYS A 79 -7.12 15.81 -3.96
C LYS A 79 -6.13 16.87 -4.45
N GLU A 80 -5.65 16.75 -5.68
CA GLU A 80 -4.70 17.71 -6.27
C GLU A 80 -5.31 19.11 -6.42
N GLU A 81 -6.61 19.21 -6.67
CA GLU A 81 -7.36 20.48 -6.73
C GLU A 81 -7.72 21.06 -5.35
N GLY A 82 -7.51 20.31 -4.27
CA GLY A 82 -7.87 20.71 -2.91
C GLY A 82 -9.33 20.41 -2.52
N ASP A 83 -10.09 19.71 -3.36
CA ASP A 83 -11.45 19.22 -3.10
C ASP A 83 -11.41 17.97 -2.19
N ILE A 84 -10.88 18.15 -0.97
CA ILE A 84 -10.51 17.04 -0.06
C ILE A 84 -11.71 16.17 0.33
N LYS A 85 -12.89 16.77 0.55
CA LYS A 85 -14.09 16.03 0.96
C LYS A 85 -14.56 15.09 -0.14
N GLU A 86 -14.63 15.60 -1.36
CA GLU A 86 -15.04 14.87 -2.55
C GLU A 86 -14.03 13.77 -2.90
N ALA A 87 -12.73 14.02 -2.68
CA ALA A 87 -11.70 13.00 -2.82
C ALA A 87 -11.89 11.82 -1.85
N ILE A 88 -12.15 12.10 -0.57
CA ILE A 88 -12.45 11.06 0.44
C ILE A 88 -13.66 10.22 0.01
N GLU A 89 -14.74 10.85 -0.44
CA GLU A 89 -15.94 10.13 -0.86
C GLU A 89 -15.69 9.28 -2.10
N CYS A 90 -14.84 9.73 -3.03
CA CYS A 90 -14.42 8.93 -4.17
C CYS A 90 -13.64 7.67 -3.74
N TYR A 91 -12.66 7.79 -2.84
CA TYR A 91 -11.92 6.62 -2.36
C TYR A 91 -12.81 5.65 -1.57
N LYS A 92 -13.69 6.16 -0.69
CA LYS A 92 -14.67 5.33 0.01
C LYS A 92 -15.59 4.60 -0.96
N LYS A 93 -16.03 5.26 -2.04
CA LYS A 93 -16.89 4.61 -3.02
C LYS A 93 -16.16 3.50 -3.77
N ALA A 94 -14.88 3.70 -4.11
CA ALA A 94 -14.06 2.64 -4.68
C ALA A 94 -13.92 1.43 -3.75
N ILE A 95 -13.76 1.65 -2.44
CA ILE A 95 -13.70 0.61 -1.40
C ILE A 95 -15.05 -0.10 -1.22
N GLU A 96 -16.17 0.64 -1.27
CA GLU A 96 -17.52 0.07 -1.16
C GLU A 96 -17.83 -0.86 -2.34
N ILE A 97 -17.41 -0.47 -3.55
CA ILE A 97 -17.55 -1.27 -4.76
C ILE A 97 -16.67 -2.52 -4.70
N ASP A 98 -15.44 -2.39 -4.22
CA ASP A 98 -14.50 -3.49 -4.11
C ASP A 98 -13.59 -3.33 -2.88
N ASN A 99 -13.93 -4.10 -1.84
CA ASN A 99 -13.19 -4.08 -0.58
C ASN A 99 -11.80 -4.74 -0.68
N GLN A 100 -11.45 -5.35 -1.82
CA GLN A 100 -10.12 -5.87 -2.12
C GLN A 100 -9.27 -4.88 -2.92
N TYR A 101 -9.77 -3.66 -3.19
CA TYR A 101 -9.03 -2.67 -3.95
C TYR A 101 -8.07 -1.87 -3.08
N PHE A 102 -6.93 -2.49 -2.72
CA PHE A 102 -5.93 -1.94 -1.79
C PHE A 102 -5.40 -0.55 -2.18
N ILE A 103 -5.39 -0.21 -3.48
CA ILE A 103 -4.98 1.11 -3.98
C ILE A 103 -5.86 2.24 -3.43
N ALA A 104 -7.16 2.02 -3.30
CA ALA A 104 -8.07 3.03 -2.74
C ALA A 104 -7.85 3.22 -1.23
N TYR A 105 -7.56 2.14 -0.49
CA TYR A 105 -7.16 2.25 0.92
C TYR A 105 -5.85 3.02 1.07
N PHE A 106 -4.84 2.71 0.24
CA PHE A 106 -3.56 3.42 0.26
C PHE A 106 -3.75 4.92 0.00
N ASN A 107 -4.46 5.30 -1.07
CA ASN A 107 -4.67 6.71 -1.41
C ASN A 107 -5.50 7.46 -0.35
N LEU A 108 -6.49 6.80 0.26
CA LEU A 108 -7.23 7.36 1.39
C LEU A 108 -6.33 7.55 2.61
N GLY A 109 -5.45 6.59 2.89
CA GLY A 109 -4.46 6.68 3.97
C GLY A 109 -3.51 7.86 3.79
N VAL A 110 -2.95 8.04 2.59
CA VAL A 110 -2.13 9.20 2.23
C VAL A 110 -2.87 10.50 2.47
N LEU A 111 -4.14 10.58 2.05
CA LEU A 111 -4.95 11.77 2.24
C LEU A 111 -5.27 12.06 3.72
N PHE A 112 -5.41 11.03 4.57
CA PHE A 112 -5.57 11.22 6.00
C PHE A 112 -4.26 11.62 6.69
N PHE A 113 -3.12 11.08 6.24
CA PHE A 113 -1.80 11.47 6.73
C PHE A 113 -1.53 12.95 6.45
N GLU A 114 -1.81 13.44 5.24
CA GLU A 114 -1.68 14.86 4.88
C GLU A 114 -2.58 15.78 5.73
N GLN A 115 -3.72 15.27 6.19
CA GLN A 115 -4.63 15.96 7.12
C GLN A 115 -4.24 15.80 8.60
N LYS A 116 -3.09 15.17 8.90
CA LYS A 116 -2.63 14.85 10.26
C LYS A 116 -3.60 13.98 11.06
N ARG A 117 -4.43 13.19 10.37
CA ARG A 117 -5.34 12.19 10.96
C ARG A 117 -4.63 10.84 10.99
N PHE A 118 -3.61 10.74 11.84
CA PHE A 118 -2.67 9.61 11.84
C PHE A 118 -3.35 8.28 12.16
N GLU A 119 -4.30 8.24 13.09
CA GLU A 119 -5.01 7.00 13.43
C GLU A 119 -5.87 6.48 12.28
N ASP A 120 -6.46 7.37 11.48
CA ASP A 120 -7.25 6.99 10.31
C ASP A 120 -6.34 6.56 9.15
N ALA A 121 -5.20 7.23 8.97
CA ALA A 121 -4.20 6.85 7.99
C ALA A 121 -3.63 5.45 8.28
N GLU A 122 -3.26 5.18 9.53
CA GLU A 122 -2.73 3.88 9.96
C GLU A 122 -3.74 2.74 9.70
N LYS A 123 -5.03 2.96 10.00
CA LYS A 123 -6.10 1.99 9.68
C LYS A 123 -6.19 1.72 8.18
N CYS A 124 -6.16 2.76 7.36
CA CYS A 124 -6.19 2.62 5.90
C CYS A 124 -4.97 1.85 5.38
N TYR A 125 -3.77 2.16 5.85
CA TYR A 125 -2.55 1.45 5.47
C TYR A 125 -2.56 -0.01 5.91
N LYS A 126 -2.99 -0.31 7.14
CA LYS A 126 -3.15 -1.69 7.61
C LYS A 126 -4.16 -2.48 6.78
N SER A 127 -5.28 -1.87 6.41
CA SER A 127 -6.25 -2.49 5.49
C SER A 127 -5.64 -2.75 4.10
N ALA A 128 -4.85 -1.82 3.57
CA ALA A 128 -4.15 -2.03 2.29
C ALA A 128 -3.16 -3.22 2.37
N LEU A 129 -2.39 -3.33 3.46
CA LEU A 129 -1.43 -4.43 3.67
C LEU A 129 -2.10 -5.76 3.95
N LEU A 130 -3.29 -5.78 4.57
CA LEU A 130 -4.06 -7.01 4.75
C LEU A 130 -4.40 -7.66 3.39
N ILE A 131 -4.61 -6.83 2.36
CA ILE A 131 -4.96 -7.26 1.01
C ILE A 131 -3.70 -7.52 0.17
N ASN A 132 -2.71 -6.61 0.23
CA ASN A 132 -1.45 -6.73 -0.49
C ASN A 132 -0.24 -6.45 0.44
N PRO A 133 0.28 -7.47 1.12
CA PRO A 133 1.41 -7.32 2.05
C PRO A 133 2.70 -6.85 1.39
N SER A 134 2.88 -7.13 0.09
CA SER A 134 4.10 -6.85 -0.67
C SER A 134 4.08 -5.49 -1.38
N PHE A 135 3.22 -4.56 -0.96
CA PHE A 135 3.17 -3.23 -1.54
C PHE A 135 4.08 -2.26 -0.77
N ALA A 136 5.35 -2.17 -1.19
CA ALA A 136 6.39 -1.35 -0.55
C ALA A 136 5.96 0.10 -0.23
N PRO A 137 5.21 0.82 -1.10
CA PRO A 137 4.77 2.17 -0.78
C PRO A 137 3.95 2.30 0.49
N VAL A 138 3.16 1.28 0.88
CA VAL A 138 2.39 1.35 2.13
C VAL A 138 3.31 1.22 3.35
N HIS A 139 4.30 0.32 3.30
CA HIS A 139 5.30 0.20 4.37
C HIS A 139 6.11 1.49 4.53
N TYR A 140 6.54 2.10 3.42
CA TYR A 140 7.22 3.39 3.46
C TYR A 140 6.35 4.49 4.09
N ASN A 141 5.07 4.58 3.71
CA ASN A 141 4.16 5.59 4.28
C ASN A 141 3.80 5.31 5.75
N LEU A 142 3.76 4.05 6.18
CA LEU A 142 3.68 3.72 7.61
C LEU A 142 4.95 4.18 8.35
N GLY A 143 6.13 4.03 7.75
CA GLY A 143 7.37 4.58 8.28
C GLY A 143 7.30 6.09 8.49
N LEU A 144 6.86 6.83 7.47
CA LEU A 144 6.64 8.28 7.56
C LEU A 144 5.63 8.65 8.65
N LEU A 145 4.54 7.89 8.77
CA LEU A 145 3.52 8.09 9.79
C LEU A 145 4.09 7.93 11.20
N TYR A 146 4.83 6.84 11.44
CA TYR A 146 5.40 6.58 12.75
C TYR A 146 6.50 7.58 13.11
N ASP A 147 7.30 8.03 12.13
CA ASP A 147 8.27 9.10 12.33
C ASP A 147 7.61 10.42 12.76
N GLU A 148 6.52 10.83 12.10
CA GLU A 148 5.77 12.04 12.45
C GLU A 148 5.23 12.01 13.90
N ILE A 149 4.79 10.84 14.37
CA ILE A 149 4.33 10.66 15.76
C ILE A 149 5.45 10.28 16.74
N LYS A 150 6.71 10.28 16.29
CA LYS A 150 7.93 9.97 17.05
C LYS A 150 8.01 8.56 17.62
N ASP A 151 7.35 7.60 16.98
CA ASP A 151 7.49 6.17 17.23
C ASP A 151 8.58 5.60 16.31
N TYR A 152 9.83 6.01 16.58
CA TYR A 152 10.97 5.73 15.71
C TYR A 152 11.24 4.23 15.54
N GLU A 153 10.96 3.43 16.57
CA GLU A 153 11.08 1.97 16.49
C GLU A 153 10.14 1.37 15.45
N LYS A 154 8.86 1.78 15.41
CA LYS A 154 7.93 1.32 14.36
C LYS A 154 8.25 1.92 13.00
N ALA A 155 8.77 3.15 12.96
CA ALA A 155 9.19 3.78 11.71
C ALA A 155 10.32 2.96 11.05
N ILE A 156 11.36 2.64 11.81
CA ILE A 156 12.48 1.77 11.42
C ILE A 156 11.98 0.43 10.87
N GLN A 157 11.10 -0.26 11.61
CA GLN A 157 10.54 -1.54 11.15
C GLN A 157 9.83 -1.41 9.80
N SER A 158 9.02 -0.36 9.64
CA SER A 158 8.26 -0.12 8.42
C SER A 158 9.19 0.20 7.23
N TYR A 159 10.25 1.00 7.43
CA TYR A 159 11.23 1.27 6.38
C TYR A 159 12.05 0.03 6.00
N ILE A 160 12.40 -0.83 6.96
CA ILE A 160 13.05 -2.12 6.70
C ILE A 160 12.16 -2.99 5.81
N GLU A 161 10.87 -3.12 6.10
CA GLU A 161 9.95 -3.90 5.28
C GLU A 161 9.80 -3.31 3.87
N ALA A 162 9.72 -1.98 3.74
CA ALA A 162 9.73 -1.30 2.45
C ALA A 162 10.98 -1.65 1.62
N GLY A 163 12.17 -1.59 2.24
CA GLY A 163 13.45 -1.89 1.59
C GLY A 163 13.66 -3.38 1.29
N LYS A 164 13.09 -4.29 2.10
CA LYS A 164 13.07 -5.74 1.80
C LYS A 164 12.30 -6.04 0.52
N ILE A 165 11.19 -5.33 0.30
CA ILE A 165 10.33 -5.49 -0.88
C ILE A 165 10.93 -4.77 -2.09
N ASP A 166 11.32 -3.50 -1.93
CA ASP A 166 11.93 -2.68 -2.98
C ASP A 166 13.27 -2.10 -2.52
N ARG A 167 14.35 -2.81 -2.88
CA ARG A 167 15.74 -2.43 -2.57
C ARG A 167 16.18 -1.14 -3.26
N LYS A 168 15.43 -0.62 -4.23
CA LYS A 168 15.75 0.63 -4.93
C LYS A 168 15.09 1.85 -4.30
N MET A 169 14.26 1.67 -3.26
CA MET A 169 13.60 2.75 -2.54
C MET A 169 14.58 3.52 -1.64
N LYS A 170 15.45 4.34 -2.24
CA LYS A 170 16.51 5.10 -1.54
C LYS A 170 15.96 5.98 -0.43
N ASP A 171 14.77 6.56 -0.61
CA ASP A 171 14.11 7.39 0.41
C ASP A 171 13.80 6.61 1.70
N ALA A 172 13.39 5.33 1.60
CA ALA A 172 13.14 4.49 2.76
C ALA A 172 14.42 4.21 3.55
N PHE A 173 15.52 3.92 2.87
CA PHE A 173 16.83 3.73 3.53
C PHE A 173 17.38 5.02 4.13
N PHE A 174 17.18 6.16 3.45
CA PHE A 174 17.59 7.45 3.99
C PHE A 174 16.85 7.77 5.29
N ASN A 175 15.53 7.64 5.32
CA ASN A 175 14.73 7.87 6.53
C ASN A 175 15.04 6.84 7.63
N LEU A 176 15.28 5.58 7.26
CA LEU A 176 15.77 4.55 8.19
C LEU A 176 17.06 4.97 8.90
N ALA A 177 18.04 5.50 8.16
CA ALA A 177 19.29 5.98 8.75
C ALA A 177 19.08 7.19 9.68
N LEU A 178 18.18 8.10 9.32
CA LEU A 178 17.82 9.23 10.18
C LEU A 178 17.17 8.77 11.48
N ASP A 179 16.28 7.80 11.43
CA ASP A 179 15.59 7.31 12.63
C ASP A 179 16.51 6.52 13.56
N TYR A 180 17.45 5.74 13.01
CA TYR A 180 18.55 5.18 13.81
C TYR A 180 19.35 6.27 14.51
N SER A 181 19.65 7.38 13.84
CA SER A 181 20.34 8.51 14.46
C SER A 181 19.51 9.16 15.58
N LYS A 182 18.19 9.28 15.43
CA LYS A 182 17.29 9.80 16.47
C LYS A 182 17.23 8.91 17.71
N LEU A 183 17.42 7.60 17.55
CA LEU A 183 17.54 6.63 18.66
C LEU A 183 18.96 6.54 19.26
N GLY A 184 19.94 7.24 18.69
CA GLY A 184 21.34 7.19 19.12
C GLY A 184 22.13 6.00 18.55
N GLU A 185 21.55 5.21 17.65
CA GLU A 185 22.17 4.08 16.97
C GLU A 185 22.96 4.53 15.74
N LEU A 186 23.98 5.36 15.96
CA LEU A 186 24.74 6.00 14.87
C LEU A 186 25.42 5.00 13.94
N ASP A 187 25.93 3.88 14.47
CA ASP A 187 26.61 2.85 13.68
C ASP A 187 25.66 2.21 12.65
N SER A 188 24.42 1.90 13.06
CA SER A 188 23.36 1.40 12.19
C SER A 188 23.02 2.40 11.09
N GLY A 189 22.90 3.69 11.44
CA GLY A 189 22.62 4.75 10.48
C GLY A 189 23.72 4.91 9.43
N VAL A 190 25.00 4.91 9.84
CA VAL A 190 26.15 4.99 8.92
C VAL A 190 26.20 3.78 7.98
N ALA A 191 25.95 2.58 8.49
CA ALA A 191 25.91 1.37 7.66
C ALA A 191 24.86 1.46 6.56
N VAL A 192 23.66 1.96 6.88
CA VAL A 192 22.57 2.17 5.90
C VAL A 192 22.94 3.25 4.88
N LEU A 193 23.59 4.34 5.30
CA LEU A 193 24.05 5.40 4.38
C LEU A 193 25.13 4.89 3.42
N HIS A 194 26.05 4.05 3.90
CA HIS A 194 27.07 3.43 3.05
C HIS A 194 26.44 2.47 2.02
N TYR A 195 25.39 1.74 2.40
CA TYR A 195 24.62 0.89 1.49
C TYR A 195 24.03 1.70 0.32
N ILE A 196 23.40 2.86 0.59
CA ILE A 196 22.79 3.67 -0.48
C ILE A 196 23.82 4.42 -1.34
N SER A 197 24.99 4.78 -0.80
CA SER A 197 25.99 5.60 -1.50
C SER A 197 26.83 4.82 -2.50
N THR A 198 26.96 3.51 -2.30
CA THR A 198 27.87 2.70 -3.11
C THR A 198 27.24 2.19 -4.40
N ASP A 199 25.90 2.25 -4.56
CA ASP A 199 25.15 1.78 -5.76
C ASP A 199 25.66 0.41 -6.29
N VAL A 200 26.20 -0.42 -5.40
CA VAL A 200 26.76 -1.72 -5.77
C VAL A 200 25.62 -2.74 -5.74
N GLU A 201 25.14 -3.09 -6.93
CA GLU A 201 24.52 -4.39 -7.17
C GLU A 201 25.53 -5.51 -6.84
N SER A 202 25.84 -5.81 -5.58
CA SER A 202 26.48 -7.08 -5.17
C SER A 202 26.51 -7.30 -3.65
N ASP A 203 25.85 -8.40 -3.28
CA ASP A 203 26.29 -9.40 -2.31
C ASP A 203 26.37 -9.03 -0.81
N PRO A 204 25.45 -9.55 0.03
CA PRO A 204 25.55 -9.52 1.49
C PRO A 204 26.89 -10.02 2.05
N ILE A 205 27.65 -10.82 1.29
CA ILE A 205 28.98 -11.32 1.65
C ILE A 205 30.03 -10.21 1.60
N VAL A 206 29.90 -9.20 0.72
CA VAL A 206 30.82 -8.04 0.67
C VAL A 206 30.56 -7.10 1.87
N PHE A 207 29.31 -7.01 2.32
CA PHE A 207 28.94 -6.30 3.56
C PHE A 207 29.52 -6.95 4.81
N TYR A 208 29.46 -8.29 4.88
CA TYR A 208 30.09 -9.08 5.93
C TYR A 208 31.63 -8.94 5.90
N ALA A 209 32.25 -8.95 4.72
CA ALA A 209 33.70 -8.85 4.56
C ALA A 209 34.27 -7.46 4.91
N LEU A 210 33.60 -6.37 4.55
CA LEU A 210 34.07 -5.01 4.86
C LEU A 210 33.84 -4.59 6.31
N SER A 211 32.81 -5.15 6.98
CA SER A 211 32.66 -5.01 8.44
C SER A 211 33.81 -5.65 9.22
N LYS A 212 34.45 -6.66 8.62
CA LYS A 212 35.54 -7.45 9.20
C LYS A 212 36.94 -6.86 8.92
N GLU A 213 37.08 -5.99 7.92
CA GLU A 213 38.40 -5.54 7.43
C GLU A 213 38.82 -4.15 7.95
N TYR A 214 37.91 -3.36 8.54
CA TYR A 214 38.20 -1.99 9.01
C TYR A 214 38.06 -1.74 10.52
N TYR A 215 37.69 -2.73 11.31
CA TYR A 215 37.64 -2.61 12.77
C TYR A 215 38.33 -3.80 13.42
N ASP A 216 39.60 -3.59 13.78
CA ASP A 216 40.33 -4.46 14.72
C ASP A 216 39.58 -4.47 16.08
N GLU A 217 38.88 -5.58 16.34
CA GLU A 217 38.55 -6.20 17.65
C GLU A 217 37.76 -5.41 18.74
N PRO A 218 36.83 -6.06 19.48
CA PRO A 218 35.82 -7.01 19.07
C PRO A 218 34.42 -6.53 19.51
N TYR A 219 33.58 -6.09 18.57
CA TYR A 219 32.13 -6.05 18.80
C TYR A 219 31.58 -7.47 18.65
N HIS A 220 31.87 -8.28 19.66
CA HIS A 220 31.12 -9.51 19.86
C HIS A 220 29.64 -9.13 20.03
N GLU A 221 28.81 -9.69 19.15
CA GLU A 221 27.34 -9.78 19.25
C GLU A 221 26.46 -8.70 18.62
N PHE A 222 26.72 -8.28 17.38
CA PHE A 222 25.62 -7.74 16.56
C PHE A 222 25.31 -8.63 15.35
N ASN A 223 24.35 -9.53 15.54
CA ASN A 223 23.93 -10.53 14.57
C ASN A 223 22.80 -9.97 13.71
N TRP A 224 23.11 -9.43 12.53
CA TRP A 224 22.13 -8.92 11.56
C TRP A 224 21.14 -9.97 11.06
N GLY A 225 21.41 -11.26 11.29
CA GLY A 225 20.42 -12.33 11.15
C GLY A 225 19.20 -12.13 12.05
N LYS A 226 19.35 -11.52 13.24
CA LYS A 226 18.24 -11.19 14.15
C LYS A 226 17.44 -9.94 13.73
N VAL A 227 18.08 -8.97 13.08
CA VAL A 227 17.42 -7.70 12.67
C VAL A 227 16.59 -7.90 11.40
N LEU A 228 16.98 -8.87 10.55
CA LEU A 228 16.26 -9.21 9.32
C LEU A 228 15.35 -10.44 9.46
N ASP A 229 15.38 -11.15 10.61
CA ASP A 229 14.46 -12.25 10.95
C ASP A 229 13.10 -11.70 11.43
N PRO A 230 11.99 -12.00 10.73
CA PRO A 230 10.65 -11.50 11.07
C PRO A 230 10.09 -12.02 12.40
N ASN A 231 10.77 -12.93 13.13
CA ASN A 231 10.33 -13.43 14.44
C ASN A 231 10.93 -12.70 15.65
N CYS A 232 11.67 -11.61 15.48
CA CYS A 232 12.35 -10.96 16.59
C CYS A 232 11.42 -10.04 17.42
N ILE A 233 10.56 -10.68 18.23
CA ILE A 233 9.78 -10.10 19.35
C ILE A 233 10.66 -9.98 20.63
N GLY A 234 11.93 -10.38 20.54
CA GLY A 234 12.77 -10.78 21.69
C GLY A 234 13.45 -9.70 22.53
N ALA A 235 13.09 -8.42 22.41
CA ALA A 235 13.56 -7.41 23.38
C ALA A 235 12.90 -7.59 24.77
N ASN A 236 11.74 -8.26 24.85
CA ASN A 236 10.96 -8.36 26.09
C ASN A 236 11.18 -9.64 26.92
N GLN A 237 12.05 -10.57 26.51
CA GLN A 237 12.18 -11.86 27.23
C GLN A 237 13.48 -12.05 28.04
N LEU A 238 14.56 -11.28 27.82
CA LEU A 238 15.81 -11.48 28.60
C LEU A 238 16.28 -10.28 29.42
N LYS A 239 15.54 -9.17 29.40
CA LYS A 239 15.61 -8.19 30.49
C LYS A 239 15.09 -8.77 31.82
N LYS A 240 14.30 -9.86 31.78
CA LYS A 240 13.85 -10.61 32.98
C LYS A 240 14.86 -11.62 33.50
N GLU A 241 15.74 -12.16 32.67
CA GLU A 241 16.77 -13.11 33.14
C GLU A 241 18.05 -12.42 33.66
N ASN A 242 18.17 -11.10 33.46
CA ASN A 242 19.21 -10.29 34.10
C ASN A 242 18.95 -9.99 35.60
N GLU A 243 17.78 -10.33 36.18
CA GLU A 243 17.40 -9.87 37.53
C GLU A 243 17.19 -10.97 38.58
N GLU A 244 17.08 -12.27 38.21
CA GLU A 244 16.81 -13.36 39.19
C GLU A 244 17.98 -14.31 39.48
N SER A 245 19.17 -14.12 38.89
CA SER A 245 20.35 -14.99 39.19
C SER A 245 21.59 -14.26 39.72
N ASN A 246 21.46 -12.96 40.04
CA ASN A 246 22.43 -12.20 40.83
C ASN A 246 22.13 -12.26 42.36
N GLU A 247 21.84 -13.46 42.90
CA GLU A 247 21.90 -13.78 44.34
C GLU A 247 22.97 -14.85 44.62
#